data_AF-A0A6J8AAL5-F1
#
_entry.id   AF-A0A6J8AAL5-F1
#
_cell.length_a   1.000
_cell.length_b   1.000
_cell.length_c   1.000
_cell.angle_alpha   90.00
_cell.angle_beta   90.00
_cell.angle_gamma   90.00
#
_symmetry.space_group_name_H-M   'P 1'
#
loop_
_entity.id
_entity.type
_entity.pdbx_description
1 polymer ?
#
loop_
_entity_poly.entity_id
_entity_poly.type
_entity_poly.pdbx_seq_one_letter_code
_entity_poly.pdbx_strand_id
1 'polypeptide(L)'
;MTEFMETDDLIRISIQCPELDFPITIPFMKVAQLSAETMLREIEKVLQSYEQFVLDSSLEIEITHVDMPKGSGRKSCKFVDIGRFLKDKKCIIQIQNNDELCCARALITAKANIDKHPKWESIRKGCKIQQDMAIELHEKANIHLKACDLEDIKQFPRAMNDCQIHVVSKEHFNGIIFQGPEAEKKIYLYHHNEHYDVITSMPAFLNRSYYCNICQKGYQHKEEHKCNNICTSCHKIHEIENKEWIYCKDCNRYFQGDVCFQLHAKKTSQGRSTCTSYYRCK
;
A
#
# COMPACT_ATOMS: atom_id res chain seq x y z
N MET A 1 0.73 -15.51 15.15
CA MET A 1 2.13 -15.19 14.77
C MET A 1 2.63 -15.98 13.55
N THR A 2 2.14 -17.20 13.30
CA THR A 2 2.58 -18.07 12.18
C THR A 2 1.56 -18.25 11.05
N GLU A 3 0.44 -17.52 11.06
CA GLU A 3 -0.67 -17.72 10.10
C GLU A 3 -0.31 -17.50 8.62
N PHE A 4 0.86 -16.91 8.34
CA PHE A 4 1.38 -16.66 6.99
C PHE A 4 2.60 -17.51 6.62
N MET A 5 3.04 -18.43 7.49
CA MET A 5 4.27 -19.21 7.32
C MET A 5 3.94 -20.68 7.03
N GLU A 6 4.54 -21.29 6.01
CA GLU A 6 4.30 -22.70 5.72
C GLU A 6 5.08 -23.61 6.68
N THR A 7 4.55 -24.81 6.93
CA THR A 7 5.13 -25.78 7.88
C THR A 7 6.57 -26.19 7.56
N ASP A 8 6.96 -26.13 6.29
CA ASP A 8 8.31 -26.48 5.83
C ASP A 8 9.27 -25.30 5.77
N ASP A 9 8.78 -24.07 5.95
CA ASP A 9 9.65 -22.90 5.97
C ASP A 9 10.57 -22.93 7.17
N LEU A 10 11.70 -22.24 7.06
CA LEU A 10 12.64 -22.10 8.16
C LEU A 10 12.37 -20.79 8.89
N ILE A 11 12.38 -20.86 10.21
CA ILE A 11 12.29 -19.71 11.10
C ILE A 11 13.49 -19.70 12.02
N ARG A 12 14.04 -18.51 12.24
CA ARG A 12 15.04 -18.20 13.26
C ARG A 12 14.48 -17.08 14.12
N ILE A 13 14.64 -17.19 15.43
CA ILE A 13 14.22 -16.15 16.37
C ILE A 13 15.45 -15.73 17.14
N SER A 14 15.74 -14.44 17.17
CA SER A 14 16.82 -13.85 17.94
C SER A 14 16.22 -12.86 18.92
N ILE A 15 16.43 -13.09 20.22
CA ILE A 15 15.98 -12.21 21.28
C ILE A 15 17.18 -11.39 21.72
N GLN A 16 17.10 -10.08 21.49
CA GLN A 16 18.10 -9.11 21.92
C GLN A 16 17.58 -8.43 23.19
N CYS A 17 18.44 -8.34 24.19
CA CYS A 17 18.18 -7.62 25.42
C CYS A 17 19.49 -6.93 25.84
N PRO A 18 19.46 -5.65 26.26
CA PRO A 18 20.66 -4.94 26.70
C PRO A 18 21.36 -5.58 27.90
N GLU A 19 20.64 -6.39 28.68
CA GLU A 19 21.14 -7.09 29.87
C GLU A 19 21.89 -8.39 29.55
N LEU A 20 21.86 -8.85 28.28
CA LEU A 20 22.54 -10.06 27.83
C LEU A 20 23.80 -9.72 27.03
N ASP A 21 24.93 -10.34 27.36
CA ASP A 21 26.18 -10.17 26.58
C ASP A 21 26.04 -10.76 25.17
N PHE A 22 25.16 -11.76 25.01
CA PHE A 22 24.87 -12.41 23.73
C PHE A 22 23.37 -12.60 23.53
N PRO A 23 22.85 -12.36 22.31
CA PRO A 23 21.43 -12.54 22.03
C PRO A 23 21.04 -14.02 22.10
N ILE A 24 19.84 -14.29 22.63
CA ILE A 24 19.29 -15.65 22.63
C ILE A 24 18.85 -15.98 21.21
N THR A 25 19.67 -16.78 20.52
CA THR A 25 19.36 -17.21 19.15
C THR A 25 18.77 -18.61 19.17
N ILE A 26 17.51 -18.72 18.77
CA ILE A 26 16.92 -19.98 18.34
C ILE A 26 17.38 -20.21 16.89
N PRO A 27 18.16 -21.27 16.61
CA PRO A 27 18.69 -21.54 15.27
C PRO A 27 17.57 -21.80 14.27
N PHE A 28 17.91 -21.76 12.97
CA PHE A 28 16.95 -22.10 11.92
C PHE A 28 16.34 -23.48 12.17
N MET A 29 15.02 -23.49 12.32
CA MET A 29 14.23 -24.70 12.48
C MET A 29 12.98 -24.62 11.62
N LYS A 30 12.34 -25.75 11.35
CA LYS A 30 11.08 -25.75 10.61
C LYS A 30 9.98 -25.06 11.42
N VAL A 31 9.11 -24.31 10.76
CA VAL A 31 7.93 -23.71 11.41
C VAL A 31 7.07 -24.77 12.09
N ALA A 32 6.95 -25.97 11.52
CA ALA A 32 6.24 -27.10 12.14
C ALA A 32 6.83 -27.54 13.50
N GLN A 33 8.11 -27.29 13.72
CA GLN A 33 8.82 -27.64 14.95
C GLN A 33 8.79 -26.49 15.97
N LEU A 34 8.37 -25.29 15.56
CA LEU A 34 8.30 -24.14 16.44
C LEU A 34 7.13 -24.31 17.42
N SER A 35 7.45 -24.60 18.66
CA SER A 35 6.50 -24.62 19.78
C SER A 35 6.93 -23.63 20.86
N ALA A 36 5.97 -23.15 21.66
CA ALA A 36 6.26 -22.32 22.83
C ALA A 36 7.25 -23.03 23.77
N GLU A 37 7.13 -24.35 23.93
CA GLU A 37 8.06 -25.17 24.73
C GLU A 37 9.48 -25.17 24.17
N THR A 38 9.65 -25.20 22.84
CA THR A 38 10.98 -25.16 22.23
C THR A 38 11.61 -23.78 22.42
N MET A 39 10.82 -22.71 22.30
CA MET A 39 11.29 -21.36 22.57
C MET A 39 11.72 -21.19 24.04
N LEU A 40 10.86 -21.61 24.97
CA LEU A 40 11.16 -21.53 26.40
C LEU A 40 12.40 -22.34 26.77
N ARG A 41 12.60 -23.51 26.17
CA ARG A 41 13.79 -24.33 26.41
C ARG A 41 15.09 -23.64 26.00
N GLU A 42 15.11 -22.96 24.85
CA GLU A 42 16.32 -22.24 24.42
C GLU A 42 16.56 -20.99 25.28
N ILE A 43 15.48 -20.34 25.74
CA ILE A 43 15.58 -19.23 26.71
C ILE A 43 16.13 -19.75 28.05
N GLU A 44 15.60 -20.85 28.58
CA GLU A 44 16.05 -21.48 29.83
C GLU A 44 17.54 -21.85 29.79
N LYS A 45 18.04 -22.39 28.67
CA LYS A 45 19.47 -22.71 28.53
C LYS A 45 20.36 -21.50 28.68
N VAL A 46 19.96 -20.35 28.14
CA VAL A 46 20.74 -19.11 28.28
C VAL A 46 20.57 -18.54 29.68
N LEU A 47 19.35 -18.54 30.23
CA LEU A 47 19.08 -18.07 31.60
C LEU A 47 19.80 -18.91 32.68
N GLN A 48 20.07 -20.19 32.46
CA GLN A 48 20.87 -21.01 33.39
C GLN A 48 22.31 -20.49 33.58
N SER A 49 22.79 -19.62 32.69
CA SER A 49 24.10 -18.96 32.81
C SER A 49 24.06 -17.54 33.38
N TYR A 50 22.88 -16.98 33.64
CA TYR A 50 22.69 -15.61 34.15
C TYR A 50 21.91 -15.62 35.47
N GLU A 51 22.39 -14.91 36.50
CA GLU A 51 21.78 -14.96 37.84
C GLU A 51 20.46 -14.18 37.96
N GLN A 52 20.22 -13.13 37.15
CA GLN A 52 19.00 -12.31 37.18
C GLN A 52 18.66 -11.81 35.78
N PHE A 53 17.40 -11.98 35.36
CA PHE A 53 16.89 -11.51 34.08
C PHE A 53 15.52 -10.88 34.29
N VAL A 54 15.35 -9.63 33.85
CA VAL A 54 14.07 -8.92 33.94
C VAL A 54 13.53 -8.73 32.53
N LEU A 55 12.35 -9.30 32.27
CA LEU A 55 11.59 -9.05 31.03
C LEU A 55 10.99 -7.64 31.09
N ASP A 56 11.77 -6.64 30.68
CA ASP A 56 11.31 -5.26 30.58
C ASP A 56 10.93 -4.87 29.13
N SER A 57 10.56 -3.61 28.94
CA SER A 57 10.18 -3.01 27.65
C SER A 57 11.33 -2.83 26.64
N SER A 58 12.57 -3.21 26.96
CA SER A 58 13.74 -3.10 26.07
C SER A 58 14.05 -4.38 25.27
N LEU A 59 13.23 -5.42 25.42
CA LEU A 59 13.39 -6.69 24.72
C LEU A 59 12.99 -6.57 23.24
N GLU A 60 13.95 -6.78 22.35
CA GLU A 60 13.74 -6.81 20.90
C GLU A 60 13.74 -8.26 20.40
N ILE A 61 12.66 -8.67 19.72
CA ILE A 61 12.57 -10.00 19.09
C ILE A 61 12.71 -9.82 17.58
N GLU A 62 13.83 -10.28 17.04
CA GLU A 62 14.04 -10.38 15.62
C GLU A 62 13.61 -11.77 15.14
N ILE A 63 12.69 -11.81 14.17
CA ILE A 63 12.23 -13.06 13.54
C ILE A 63 12.71 -13.06 12.10
N THR A 64 13.59 -13.99 11.76
CA THR A 64 14.03 -14.24 10.38
C THR A 64 13.26 -15.43 9.81
N HIS A 65 12.46 -15.18 8.78
CA HIS A 65 11.73 -16.21 8.03
C HIS A 65 12.39 -16.45 6.68
N VAL A 66 12.56 -17.72 6.33
CA VAL A 66 13.08 -18.14 5.03
C VAL A 66 12.07 -19.08 4.39
N ASP A 67 11.45 -18.61 3.33
CA ASP A 67 10.60 -19.42 2.45
C ASP A 67 11.44 -20.54 1.82
N MET A 68 11.11 -21.79 2.11
CA MET A 68 11.83 -22.91 1.50
C MET A 68 11.37 -23.10 0.03
N PRO A 69 12.29 -23.25 -0.93
CA PRO A 69 11.93 -23.33 -2.34
C PRO A 69 11.11 -24.61 -2.61
N LYS A 70 9.86 -24.42 -3.05
CA LYS A 70 8.96 -25.50 -3.50
C LYS A 70 8.69 -25.36 -4.99
N GLY A 71 8.84 -26.46 -5.73
CA GLY A 71 8.50 -26.53 -7.14
C GLY A 71 7.05 -26.97 -7.34
N SER A 72 6.16 -26.04 -7.66
CA SER A 72 4.71 -26.32 -7.84
C SER A 72 4.16 -25.76 -9.16
N GLY A 73 4.91 -25.90 -10.25
CA GLY A 73 4.48 -25.42 -11.57
C GLY A 73 4.73 -23.92 -11.74
N ARG A 74 3.74 -23.15 -12.26
CA ARG A 74 3.91 -21.76 -12.77
C ARG A 74 4.88 -20.93 -11.92
N LYS A 75 5.86 -20.30 -12.60
CA LYS A 75 6.87 -19.42 -12.00
C LYS A 75 6.19 -18.33 -11.15
N SER A 76 6.30 -18.43 -9.84
CA SER A 76 6.14 -17.29 -8.95
C SER A 76 7.43 -16.46 -9.04
N CYS A 77 7.42 -15.38 -9.80
CA CYS A 77 8.56 -14.46 -9.84
C CYS A 77 8.62 -13.70 -8.51
N LYS A 78 9.33 -14.24 -7.53
CA LYS A 78 9.82 -13.46 -6.39
C LYS A 78 10.99 -12.63 -6.89
N PHE A 79 10.81 -11.32 -6.98
CA PHE A 79 11.84 -10.43 -7.49
C PHE A 79 12.77 -10.01 -6.36
N VAL A 80 13.99 -10.56 -6.35
CA VAL A 80 15.07 -10.09 -5.46
C VAL A 80 15.84 -8.94 -6.12
N ASP A 81 15.97 -8.98 -7.45
CA ASP A 81 16.63 -7.96 -8.26
C ASP A 81 15.62 -6.90 -8.76
N ILE A 82 15.86 -5.64 -8.35
CA ILE A 82 15.05 -4.49 -8.76
C ILE A 82 15.16 -4.20 -10.26
N GLY A 83 16.33 -4.37 -10.86
CA GLY A 83 16.52 -4.12 -12.29
C GLY A 83 15.67 -5.07 -13.14
N ARG A 84 15.59 -6.34 -12.72
CA ARG A 84 14.69 -7.32 -13.33
C ARG A 84 13.22 -7.03 -13.03
N PHE A 85 12.87 -6.66 -11.79
CA PHE A 85 11.51 -6.27 -11.42
C PHE A 85 10.97 -5.17 -12.33
N LEU A 86 11.73 -4.09 -12.50
CA LEU A 86 11.32 -2.94 -13.29
C LEU A 86 11.19 -3.27 -14.79
N LYS A 87 11.98 -4.22 -15.31
CA LYS A 87 11.90 -4.68 -16.72
C LYS A 87 10.70 -5.59 -16.96
N ASP A 88 10.44 -6.51 -16.04
CA ASP A 88 9.36 -7.50 -16.19
C ASP A 88 7.98 -6.87 -15.92
N LYS A 89 7.90 -5.87 -15.02
CA LYS A 89 6.68 -5.13 -14.70
C LYS A 89 6.35 -4.08 -15.76
N LYS A 90 5.65 -4.51 -16.81
CA LYS A 90 5.15 -3.62 -17.89
C LYS A 90 4.29 -2.44 -17.43
N CYS A 91 3.72 -2.49 -16.23
CA CYS A 91 2.94 -1.41 -15.65
C CYS A 91 3.81 -0.27 -15.07
N ILE A 92 5.13 -0.43 -15.01
CA ILE A 92 6.06 0.59 -14.55
C ILE A 92 6.67 1.29 -15.78
N ILE A 93 6.56 2.61 -15.84
CA ILE A 93 7.31 3.43 -16.80
C ILE A 93 8.55 3.93 -16.07
N GLN A 94 9.70 3.45 -16.53
CA GLN A 94 11.00 3.87 -16.02
C GLN A 94 11.31 5.28 -16.53
N ILE A 95 11.54 6.21 -15.60
CA ILE A 95 11.99 7.56 -15.90
C ILE A 95 13.50 7.51 -16.11
N GLN A 96 13.94 7.99 -17.27
CA GLN A 96 15.35 8.11 -17.61
C GLN A 96 15.71 9.59 -17.65
N ASN A 97 16.64 9.99 -16.80
CA ASN A 97 17.09 11.37 -16.69
C ASN A 97 18.53 11.41 -16.15
N ASN A 98 19.23 12.50 -16.46
CA ASN A 98 20.58 12.78 -15.96
C ASN A 98 20.59 13.94 -14.94
N ASP A 99 19.41 14.48 -14.61
CA ASP A 99 19.21 15.53 -13.62
C ASP A 99 18.61 14.94 -12.33
N GLU A 100 18.38 15.79 -11.33
CA GLU A 100 17.79 15.35 -10.05
C GLU A 100 16.24 15.45 -10.04
N LEU A 101 15.61 15.66 -11.20
CA LEU A 101 14.18 15.98 -11.30
C LEU A 101 13.31 14.75 -11.57
N CYS A 102 13.74 13.55 -11.20
CA CYS A 102 13.03 12.30 -11.49
C CYS A 102 11.60 12.30 -10.95
N CYS A 103 11.37 12.87 -9.75
CA CYS A 103 10.05 12.99 -9.15
C CYS A 103 9.09 13.84 -10.02
N ALA A 104 9.49 15.07 -10.37
CA ALA A 104 8.67 15.94 -11.21
C ALA A 104 8.48 15.37 -12.62
N ARG A 105 9.52 14.78 -13.21
CA ARG A 105 9.43 14.07 -14.51
C ARG A 105 8.45 12.90 -14.44
N ALA A 106 8.44 12.15 -13.35
CA ALA A 106 7.49 11.06 -13.12
C ALA A 106 6.06 11.59 -13.01
N LEU A 107 5.82 12.67 -12.25
CA LEU A 107 4.50 13.31 -12.13
C LEU A 107 3.97 13.79 -13.48
N ILE A 108 4.79 14.50 -14.26
CA ILE A 108 4.44 14.96 -15.61
C ILE A 108 4.13 13.79 -16.54
N THR A 109 4.93 12.73 -16.49
CA THR A 109 4.72 11.53 -17.30
C THR A 109 3.43 10.82 -16.91
N ALA A 110 3.15 10.67 -15.62
CA ALA A 110 1.91 10.08 -15.13
C ALA A 110 0.68 10.89 -15.57
N LYS A 111 0.74 12.22 -15.40
CA LYS A 111 -0.32 13.14 -15.84
C LYS A 111 -0.56 13.05 -17.34
N ALA A 112 0.51 13.09 -18.15
CA ALA A 112 0.41 12.98 -19.60
C ALA A 112 -0.22 11.66 -20.07
N ASN A 113 0.02 10.56 -19.35
CA ASN A 113 -0.59 9.26 -19.64
C ASN A 113 -2.10 9.24 -19.33
N ILE A 114 -2.51 9.87 -18.23
CA ILE A 114 -3.91 9.96 -17.80
C ILE A 114 -4.68 10.88 -18.76
N ASP A 115 -4.12 12.05 -19.05
CA ASP A 115 -4.74 13.09 -19.88
C ASP A 115 -4.67 12.79 -21.39
N LYS A 116 -4.02 11.69 -21.79
CA LYS A 116 -3.79 11.30 -23.20
C LYS A 116 -3.18 12.44 -24.01
N HIS A 117 -2.10 13.00 -23.47
CA HIS A 117 -1.43 14.16 -24.04
C HIS A 117 -0.98 13.90 -25.50
N PRO A 118 -1.15 14.85 -26.43
CA PRO A 118 -0.82 14.65 -27.85
C PRO A 118 0.65 14.32 -28.10
N LYS A 119 1.55 14.84 -27.25
CA LYS A 119 3.00 14.57 -27.29
C LYS A 119 3.43 13.44 -26.35
N TRP A 120 2.52 12.50 -26.04
CA TRP A 120 2.76 11.39 -25.12
C TRP A 120 4.08 10.68 -25.35
N GLU A 121 4.38 10.31 -26.59
CA GLU A 121 5.56 9.51 -26.91
C GLU A 121 6.87 10.25 -26.63
N SER A 122 6.90 11.57 -26.85
CA SER A 122 8.06 12.41 -26.50
C SER A 122 8.23 12.56 -25.00
N ILE A 123 7.12 12.72 -24.25
CA ILE A 123 7.15 12.82 -22.79
C ILE A 123 7.61 11.49 -22.18
N ARG A 124 7.04 10.37 -22.64
CA ARG A 124 7.36 9.01 -22.19
C ARG A 124 8.82 8.64 -22.41
N LYS A 125 9.43 9.09 -23.51
CA LYS A 125 10.84 8.85 -23.84
C LYS A 125 11.82 9.77 -23.10
N GLY A 126 11.33 10.69 -22.28
CA GLY A 126 12.18 11.64 -21.55
C GLY A 126 12.81 12.72 -22.43
N CYS A 127 12.21 13.04 -23.58
CA CYS A 127 12.68 14.14 -24.43
C CYS A 127 12.60 15.49 -23.69
N LYS A 128 13.25 16.53 -24.24
CA LYS A 128 13.34 17.87 -23.64
C LYS A 128 12.01 18.44 -23.12
N ILE A 129 10.90 18.18 -23.82
CA ILE A 129 9.56 18.58 -23.35
C ILE A 129 9.21 18.06 -21.95
N GLN A 130 9.61 16.83 -21.59
CA GLN A 130 9.39 16.29 -20.25
C GLN A 130 10.16 17.10 -19.20
N GLN A 131 11.40 17.47 -19.52
CA GLN A 131 12.26 18.27 -18.65
C GLN A 131 11.69 19.68 -18.46
N ASP A 132 11.34 20.35 -19.56
CA ASP A 132 10.81 21.72 -19.52
C ASP A 132 9.51 21.76 -18.68
N MET A 133 8.61 20.79 -18.86
CA MET A 133 7.39 20.67 -18.06
C MET A 133 7.66 20.32 -16.58
N ALA A 134 8.72 19.55 -16.30
CA ALA A 134 9.11 19.24 -14.92
C ALA A 134 9.66 20.47 -14.20
N ILE A 135 10.45 21.30 -14.89
CA ILE A 135 10.94 22.59 -14.37
C ILE A 135 9.77 23.52 -14.11
N GLU A 136 8.84 23.66 -15.07
CA GLU A 136 7.63 24.47 -14.91
C GLU A 136 6.77 24.00 -13.72
N LEU A 137 6.74 22.69 -13.45
CA LEU A 137 6.03 22.14 -12.29
C LEU A 137 6.68 22.56 -10.97
N HIS A 138 8.01 22.55 -10.88
CA HIS A 138 8.73 23.06 -9.70
C HIS A 138 8.46 24.54 -9.46
N GLU A 139 8.49 25.34 -10.52
CA GLU A 139 8.18 26.78 -10.45
C GLU A 139 6.74 27.02 -9.96
N LYS A 140 5.76 26.29 -10.50
CA LYS A 140 4.35 26.37 -10.08
C LYS A 140 4.13 25.93 -8.63
N ALA A 141 4.87 24.93 -8.17
CA ALA A 141 4.81 24.45 -6.79
C ALA A 141 5.66 25.29 -5.82
N ASN A 142 6.43 26.27 -6.33
CA ASN A 142 7.38 27.08 -5.57
C ASN A 142 8.42 26.23 -4.82
N ILE A 143 8.98 25.21 -5.50
CA ILE A 143 10.01 24.30 -5.00
C ILE A 143 11.30 24.54 -5.78
N HIS A 144 12.45 24.55 -5.09
CA HIS A 144 13.75 24.62 -5.76
C HIS A 144 13.99 23.41 -6.67
N LEU A 145 14.79 23.60 -7.73
CA LEU A 145 15.21 22.53 -8.63
C LEU A 145 16.27 21.67 -7.93
N LYS A 146 15.82 20.61 -7.27
CA LYS A 146 16.64 19.63 -6.54
C LYS A 146 15.95 18.26 -6.56
N ALA A 147 16.64 17.24 -6.09
CA ALA A 147 16.02 15.97 -5.71
C ALA A 147 14.86 16.21 -4.73
N CYS A 148 13.70 15.61 -5.01
CA CYS A 148 12.51 15.77 -4.18
C CYS A 148 12.45 14.73 -3.07
N ASP A 149 12.23 15.20 -1.85
CA ASP A 149 11.83 14.37 -0.73
C ASP A 149 10.28 14.31 -0.59
N LEU A 150 9.80 13.62 0.45
CA LEU A 150 8.36 13.55 0.72
C LEU A 150 7.75 14.91 1.11
N GLU A 151 8.52 15.84 1.68
CA GLU A 151 8.03 17.18 2.02
C GLU A 151 7.83 18.04 0.77
N ASP A 152 8.74 17.95 -0.20
CA ASP A 152 8.58 18.56 -1.52
C ASP A 152 7.35 17.98 -2.22
N ILE A 153 7.14 16.65 -2.13
CA ILE A 153 5.98 15.98 -2.74
C ILE A 153 4.64 16.49 -2.19
N LYS A 154 4.58 16.89 -0.92
CA LYS A 154 3.37 17.49 -0.32
C LYS A 154 2.96 18.82 -0.95
N GLN A 155 3.87 19.50 -1.64
CA GLN A 155 3.59 20.79 -2.27
C GLN A 155 3.03 20.65 -3.70
N PHE A 156 3.41 19.62 -4.45
CA PHE A 156 2.94 19.41 -5.83
C PHE A 156 1.41 19.35 -6.01
N PRO A 157 0.59 18.83 -5.06
CA PRO A 157 -0.87 18.90 -5.16
C PRO A 157 -1.42 20.32 -5.35
N ARG A 158 -0.71 21.37 -4.90
CA ARG A 158 -1.11 22.77 -5.13
C ARG A 158 -1.00 23.16 -6.61
N ALA A 159 -0.01 22.62 -7.31
CA ALA A 159 0.21 22.84 -8.74
C ALA A 159 -0.59 21.85 -9.62
N MET A 160 -1.06 20.74 -9.04
CA MET A 160 -1.78 19.64 -9.71
C MET A 160 -3.08 19.29 -8.99
N ASN A 161 -3.96 20.28 -8.81
CA ASN A 161 -5.18 20.14 -8.00
C ASN A 161 -6.20 19.12 -8.54
N ASP A 162 -6.10 18.71 -9.80
CA ASP A 162 -6.97 17.70 -10.42
C ASP A 162 -6.48 16.26 -10.18
N CYS A 163 -5.31 16.08 -9.55
CA CYS A 163 -4.67 14.78 -9.36
C CYS A 163 -4.31 14.51 -7.89
N GLN A 164 -4.64 13.32 -7.41
CA GLN A 164 -4.21 12.78 -6.12
C GLN A 164 -2.92 11.98 -6.34
N ILE A 165 -1.85 12.40 -5.68
CA ILE A 165 -0.54 11.75 -5.76
C ILE A 165 -0.44 10.67 -4.70
N HIS A 166 -0.03 9.48 -5.10
CA HIS A 166 0.33 8.36 -4.23
C HIS A 166 1.78 7.97 -4.48
N VAL A 167 2.55 7.73 -3.42
CA VAL A 167 3.92 7.21 -3.52
C VAL A 167 3.96 5.82 -2.94
N VAL A 168 4.36 4.86 -3.76
CA VAL A 168 4.62 3.48 -3.37
C VAL A 168 6.12 3.31 -3.21
N SER A 169 6.62 2.75 -2.10
CA SER A 169 8.06 2.60 -1.86
C SER A 169 8.48 1.13 -1.78
N LYS A 170 9.55 0.80 -2.50
CA LYS A 170 10.22 -0.51 -2.41
C LYS A 170 10.72 -0.77 -0.98
N GLU A 171 11.33 0.24 -0.37
CA GLU A 171 11.92 0.19 0.98
C GLU A 171 10.85 -0.10 2.05
N HIS A 172 9.59 0.22 1.75
CA HIS A 172 8.44 -0.03 2.62
C HIS A 172 7.56 -1.17 2.08
N PHE A 173 8.19 -2.25 1.59
CA PHE A 173 7.52 -3.45 1.10
C PHE A 173 6.47 -3.20 0.01
N ASN A 174 6.72 -2.24 -0.88
CA ASN A 174 5.77 -1.77 -1.90
C ASN A 174 4.46 -1.21 -1.32
N GLY A 175 4.50 -0.70 -0.08
CA GLY A 175 3.41 0.02 0.56
C GLY A 175 3.31 1.47 0.08
N ILE A 176 2.12 2.06 0.25
CA ILE A 176 1.90 3.49 0.00
C ILE A 176 2.41 4.27 1.21
N ILE A 177 3.44 5.08 1.01
CA ILE A 177 4.09 5.91 2.03
C ILE A 177 3.60 7.36 2.03
N PHE A 178 2.94 7.78 0.95
CA PHE A 178 2.32 9.09 0.85
C PHE A 178 1.01 9.00 0.06
N GLN A 179 0.00 9.72 0.55
CA GLN A 179 -1.27 9.96 -0.13
C GLN A 179 -1.61 11.43 -0.04
N GLY A 180 -1.71 12.09 -1.20
CA GLY A 180 -2.14 13.47 -1.31
C GLY A 180 -3.65 13.66 -1.10
N PRO A 181 -4.12 14.92 -1.14
CA PRO A 181 -5.53 15.28 -1.06
C PRO A 181 -6.38 14.50 -2.08
N GLU A 182 -7.62 14.17 -1.72
CA GLU A 182 -8.52 13.44 -2.61
C GLU A 182 -8.81 14.26 -3.88
N ALA A 183 -8.63 13.61 -5.03
CA ALA A 183 -8.95 14.17 -6.34
C ALA A 183 -9.41 13.05 -7.27
N GLU A 184 -10.04 13.42 -8.38
CA GLU A 184 -10.63 12.47 -9.33
C GLU A 184 -9.58 11.57 -9.99
N LYS A 185 -8.47 12.17 -10.46
CA LYS A 185 -7.39 11.43 -11.12
C LYS A 185 -6.38 10.97 -10.07
N LYS A 186 -5.95 9.71 -10.14
CA LYS A 186 -4.95 9.16 -9.20
C LYS A 186 -3.64 8.91 -9.95
N ILE A 187 -2.56 9.47 -9.43
CA ILE A 187 -1.19 9.26 -9.90
C ILE A 187 -0.47 8.38 -8.90
N TYR A 188 0.20 7.34 -9.38
CA TYR A 188 1.00 6.44 -8.55
C TYR A 188 2.46 6.52 -8.98
N LEU A 189 3.33 6.92 -8.06
CA LEU A 189 4.77 6.89 -8.22
C LEU A 189 5.35 5.66 -7.53
N TYR A 190 6.45 5.14 -8.05
CA TYR A 190 7.24 4.08 -7.44
C TYR A 190 8.61 4.62 -7.04
N HIS A 191 8.84 4.74 -5.74
CA HIS A 191 10.13 5.11 -5.16
C HIS A 191 10.97 3.87 -4.91
N HIS A 192 12.19 3.87 -5.44
CA HIS A 192 13.20 2.84 -5.17
C HIS A 192 14.59 3.41 -5.43
N ASN A 193 15.57 3.05 -4.59
CA ASN A 193 16.98 3.42 -4.80
C ASN A 193 17.16 4.94 -5.09
N GLU A 194 16.48 5.81 -4.33
CA GLU A 194 16.50 7.27 -4.50
C GLU A 194 15.97 7.77 -5.87
N HIS A 195 15.18 6.95 -6.56
CA HIS A 195 14.61 7.26 -7.87
C HIS A 195 13.10 7.08 -7.89
N TYR A 196 12.42 7.88 -8.73
CA TYR A 196 10.98 7.82 -8.91
C TYR A 196 10.61 7.38 -10.33
N ASP A 197 9.86 6.29 -10.40
CA ASP A 197 9.21 5.81 -11.62
C ASP A 197 7.69 5.95 -11.54
N VAL A 198 6.98 5.68 -12.65
CA VAL A 198 5.52 5.80 -12.70
C VAL A 198 4.87 4.42 -12.70
N ILE A 199 3.89 4.23 -11.81
CA ILE A 199 2.99 3.07 -11.85
C ILE A 199 1.73 3.45 -12.64
N THR A 200 1.53 2.77 -13.76
CA THR A 200 0.37 2.99 -14.65
C THR A 200 -0.86 2.18 -14.24
N SER A 201 -0.68 1.12 -13.45
CA SER A 201 -1.77 0.25 -13.00
C SER A 201 -1.42 -0.44 -11.69
N MET A 202 -2.09 -0.04 -10.60
CA MET A 202 -1.95 -0.67 -9.28
C MET A 202 -2.31 -2.16 -9.26
N PRO A 203 -3.41 -2.64 -9.90
CA PRO A 203 -3.68 -4.07 -9.98
C PRO A 203 -2.51 -4.86 -10.61
N ALA A 204 -1.97 -4.39 -11.73
CA ALA A 204 -0.86 -5.03 -12.41
C ALA A 204 0.44 -4.98 -11.57
N PHE A 205 0.67 -3.86 -10.90
CA PHE A 205 1.79 -3.72 -9.98
C PHE A 205 1.72 -4.74 -8.84
N LEU A 206 0.54 -4.92 -8.23
CA LEU A 206 0.30 -5.87 -7.15
C LEU A 206 0.07 -7.32 -7.60
N ASN A 207 0.09 -7.62 -8.90
CA ASN A 207 -0.30 -8.93 -9.45
C ASN A 207 -1.70 -9.38 -8.97
N ARG A 208 -2.68 -8.49 -9.13
CA ARG A 208 -4.08 -8.71 -8.78
C ARG A 208 -4.98 -8.30 -9.93
N SER A 209 -6.17 -8.88 -10.00
CA SER A 209 -7.17 -8.52 -11.02
C SER A 209 -7.79 -7.14 -10.76
N TYR A 210 -7.91 -6.75 -9.49
CA TYR A 210 -8.60 -5.54 -9.07
C TYR A 210 -7.87 -4.83 -7.93
N TYR A 211 -8.24 -3.58 -7.68
CA TYR A 211 -7.67 -2.72 -6.64
C TYR A 211 -8.75 -1.78 -6.07
N CYS A 212 -8.91 -1.71 -4.74
CA CYS A 212 -9.81 -0.74 -4.08
C CYS A 212 -8.99 0.53 -3.82
N ASN A 213 -9.31 1.64 -4.48
CA ASN A 213 -8.63 2.93 -4.23
C ASN A 213 -8.91 3.50 -2.83
N ILE A 214 -9.87 2.94 -2.10
CA ILE A 214 -10.35 3.44 -0.82
C ILE A 214 -9.58 2.79 0.33
N CYS A 215 -9.46 1.46 0.33
CA CYS A 215 -8.64 0.75 1.33
C CYS A 215 -7.23 0.41 0.84
N GLN A 216 -6.92 0.75 -0.42
CA GLN A 216 -5.61 0.53 -1.05
C GLN A 216 -5.17 -0.94 -1.10
N LYS A 217 -6.13 -1.86 -1.26
CA LYS A 217 -5.86 -3.31 -1.35
C LYS A 217 -6.15 -3.85 -2.74
N GLY A 218 -5.23 -4.68 -3.24
CA GLY A 218 -5.44 -5.50 -4.42
C GLY A 218 -6.18 -6.81 -4.09
N TYR A 219 -7.07 -7.26 -4.97
CA TYR A 219 -7.89 -8.46 -4.77
C TYR A 219 -8.14 -9.20 -6.10
N GLN A 220 -8.52 -10.48 -6.02
CA GLN A 220 -8.61 -11.36 -7.20
C GLN A 220 -10.02 -11.42 -7.78
N HIS A 221 -11.04 -11.55 -6.93
CA HIS A 221 -12.44 -11.62 -7.34
C HIS A 221 -13.26 -10.48 -6.72
N LYS A 222 -14.27 -9.97 -7.45
CA LYS A 222 -15.05 -8.80 -7.01
C LYS A 222 -15.81 -9.06 -5.72
N GLU A 223 -16.22 -10.30 -5.51
CA GLU A 223 -17.05 -10.77 -4.40
C GLU A 223 -16.25 -10.92 -3.10
N GLU A 224 -14.93 -11.15 -3.20
CA GLU A 224 -14.02 -11.26 -2.05
C GLU A 224 -13.78 -9.91 -1.37
N HIS A 225 -13.93 -8.82 -2.12
CA HIS A 225 -13.57 -7.51 -1.64
C HIS A 225 -14.75 -6.77 -1.00
N LYS A 226 -14.80 -6.81 0.33
CA LYS A 226 -15.62 -5.91 1.14
C LYS A 226 -14.69 -4.88 1.77
N CYS A 227 -14.66 -3.68 1.19
CA CYS A 227 -13.86 -2.56 1.69
C CYS A 227 -14.39 -2.26 3.13
N ASN A 228 -13.56 -2.37 4.19
CA ASN A 228 -13.99 -2.33 5.61
C ASN A 228 -14.79 -1.09 6.02
N ASN A 229 -14.72 -0.02 5.21
CA ASN A 229 -15.35 1.26 5.49
C ASN A 229 -16.75 1.36 4.88
N ILE A 230 -17.34 0.27 4.39
CA ILE A 230 -18.70 0.27 3.84
C ILE A 230 -19.69 0.05 4.98
N CYS A 231 -20.53 1.05 5.25
CA CYS A 231 -21.63 0.91 6.20
C CYS A 231 -22.56 -0.24 5.79
N THR A 232 -22.87 -1.15 6.71
CA THR A 232 -23.74 -2.31 6.47
C THR A 232 -25.20 -1.90 6.22
N SER A 233 -25.63 -0.74 6.75
CA SER A 233 -26.98 -0.22 6.57
C SER A 233 -27.16 0.41 5.19
N CYS A 234 -26.34 1.41 4.84
CA CYS A 234 -26.52 2.15 3.58
C CYS A 234 -25.68 1.62 2.41
N HIS A 235 -24.75 0.69 2.64
CA HIS A 235 -23.77 0.19 1.65
C HIS A 235 -22.95 1.30 0.97
N LYS A 236 -22.77 2.43 1.66
CA LYS A 236 -21.90 3.55 1.26
C LYS A 236 -20.77 3.72 2.27
N ILE A 237 -19.72 4.40 1.85
CA ILE A 237 -18.58 4.72 2.70
C ILE A 237 -18.83 6.06 3.38
N HIS A 238 -18.86 6.04 4.70
CA HIS A 238 -18.91 7.20 5.57
C HIS A 238 -18.49 6.77 6.99
N GLU A 239 -18.12 7.72 7.83
CA GLU A 239 -17.90 7.44 9.24
C GLU A 239 -19.23 7.00 9.89
N ILE A 240 -19.19 5.87 10.60
CA ILE A 240 -20.35 5.39 11.34
C ILE A 240 -20.40 6.18 12.64
N GLU A 241 -21.30 7.15 12.71
CA GLU A 241 -21.53 7.91 13.91
C GLU A 241 -22.42 7.10 14.87
N ASN A 242 -22.09 7.06 16.15
CA ASN A 242 -22.97 6.50 17.19
C ASN A 242 -24.14 7.45 17.50
N LYS A 243 -24.97 7.72 16.49
CA LYS A 243 -26.17 8.56 16.56
C LYS A 243 -27.44 7.72 16.57
N GLU A 244 -28.56 8.42 16.72
CA GLU A 244 -29.90 7.83 16.69
C GLU A 244 -30.21 7.11 15.37
N TRP A 245 -31.04 6.08 15.46
CA TRP A 245 -31.49 5.30 14.31
C TRP A 245 -32.70 5.95 13.65
N ILE A 246 -32.56 6.27 12.37
CA ILE A 246 -33.59 6.90 11.55
C ILE A 246 -34.28 5.82 10.71
N TYR A 247 -35.61 5.76 10.79
CA TYR A 247 -36.44 4.82 10.03
C TYR A 247 -36.80 5.39 8.66
N CYS A 248 -36.56 4.61 7.60
CA CYS A 248 -37.00 4.93 6.24
C CYS A 248 -38.32 4.24 5.91
N LYS A 249 -39.36 5.02 5.57
CA LYS A 249 -40.68 4.51 5.19
C LYS A 249 -40.71 3.83 3.81
N ASP A 250 -39.78 4.19 2.92
CA ASP A 250 -39.77 3.69 1.54
C ASP A 250 -39.16 2.28 1.44
N CYS A 251 -38.11 2.00 2.22
CA CYS A 251 -37.43 0.70 2.22
C CYS A 251 -37.64 -0.14 3.49
N ASN A 252 -38.34 0.40 4.50
CA ASN A 252 -38.53 -0.17 5.84
C ASN A 252 -37.24 -0.56 6.57
N ARG A 253 -36.12 0.10 6.26
CA ARG A 253 -34.82 -0.13 6.91
C ARG A 253 -34.50 1.02 7.87
N TYR A 254 -33.55 0.74 8.77
CA TYR A 254 -33.04 1.71 9.73
C TYR A 254 -31.61 2.10 9.36
N PHE A 255 -31.27 3.38 9.56
CA PHE A 255 -29.98 3.97 9.22
C PHE A 255 -29.47 4.77 10.42
N GLN A 256 -28.17 4.71 10.69
CA GLN A 256 -27.59 5.31 11.88
C GLN A 256 -27.12 6.74 11.58
N GLY A 257 -27.86 7.74 12.08
CA GLY A 257 -27.60 9.15 11.83
C GLY A 257 -27.98 9.68 10.43
N ASP A 258 -27.96 11.01 10.30
CA ASP A 258 -28.42 11.73 9.11
C ASP A 258 -27.57 11.42 7.87
N VAL A 259 -26.25 11.27 8.04
CA VAL A 259 -25.33 10.98 6.92
C VAL A 259 -25.66 9.63 6.29
N CYS A 260 -25.85 8.60 7.11
CA CYS A 260 -26.25 7.27 6.65
C CYS A 260 -27.62 7.33 5.94
N PHE A 261 -28.56 8.11 6.49
CA PHE A 261 -29.89 8.29 5.92
C PHE A 261 -29.86 9.07 4.59
N GLN A 262 -29.03 10.08 4.42
CA GLN A 262 -28.95 10.79 3.13
C GLN A 262 -28.26 9.91 2.07
N LEU A 263 -27.20 9.20 2.45
CA LEU A 263 -26.41 8.37 1.53
C LEU A 263 -27.17 7.15 1.03
N HIS A 264 -28.06 6.54 1.83
CA HIS A 264 -28.85 5.39 1.35
C HIS A 264 -29.86 5.80 0.27
N ALA A 265 -30.38 7.02 0.32
CA ALA A 265 -31.32 7.57 -0.66
C ALA A 265 -30.62 8.10 -1.92
N LYS A 266 -29.32 8.42 -1.83
CA LYS A 266 -28.52 8.95 -2.95
C LYS A 266 -28.42 7.94 -4.09
N LYS A 267 -28.83 8.38 -5.29
CA LYS A 267 -28.72 7.60 -6.52
C LYS A 267 -27.26 7.53 -7.00
N THR A 268 -26.86 6.37 -7.51
CA THR A 268 -25.59 6.20 -8.23
C THR A 268 -25.73 6.75 -9.65
N SER A 269 -24.62 6.80 -10.38
CA SER A 269 -24.58 7.14 -11.82
C SER A 269 -25.49 6.25 -12.68
N GLN A 270 -25.85 5.06 -12.21
CA GLN A 270 -26.78 4.13 -12.86
C GLN A 270 -28.25 4.34 -12.42
N GLY A 271 -28.55 5.41 -11.68
CA GLY A 271 -29.91 5.79 -11.25
C GLY A 271 -30.49 5.01 -10.07
N ARG A 272 -29.77 4.03 -9.51
CA ARG A 272 -30.22 3.21 -8.38
C ARG A 272 -29.71 3.76 -7.04
N SER A 273 -30.50 3.67 -5.98
CA SER A 273 -30.05 3.95 -4.61
C SER A 273 -30.15 2.70 -3.73
N THR A 274 -29.57 2.74 -2.54
CA THR A 274 -29.73 1.65 -1.57
C THR A 274 -31.19 1.52 -1.13
N CYS A 275 -31.89 2.65 -1.01
CA CYS A 275 -33.32 2.70 -0.71
C CYS A 275 -34.14 1.91 -1.74
N THR A 276 -33.87 2.10 -3.04
CA THR A 276 -34.63 1.43 -4.10
C THR A 276 -34.20 -0.02 -4.34
N SER A 277 -33.00 -0.40 -3.90
CA SER A 277 -32.41 -1.71 -4.22
C SER A 277 -32.61 -2.76 -3.13
N TYR A 278 -32.88 -2.33 -1.90
CA TYR A 278 -32.96 -3.22 -0.75
C TYR A 278 -34.15 -2.84 0.13
N TYR A 279 -35.07 -3.78 0.32
CA TYR A 279 -36.28 -3.60 1.10
C TYR A 279 -36.32 -4.61 2.26
N ARG A 280 -36.79 -4.18 3.43
CA ARG A 280 -37.08 -5.08 4.55
C ARG A 280 -38.58 -5.41 4.55
N CYS A 281 -38.91 -6.67 4.30
CA CYS A 281 -40.28 -7.15 4.45
C CYS A 281 -40.77 -6.91 5.89
N LYS A 282 -42.04 -6.57 6.03
CA LYS A 282 -42.70 -6.41 7.32
C LYS A 282 -43.02 -7.77 7.93
#